data_AF-A0A4D7DTM8-F1
#
_entry.id   AF-A0A4D7DTM8-F1
#
_cell.length_a   1.000
_cell.length_b   1.000
_cell.length_c   1.000
_cell.angle_alpha   90.00
_cell.angle_beta   90.00
_cell.angle_gamma   90.00
#
_symmetry.space_group_name_H-M   'P 1'
#
loop_
_entity.id
_entity.type
_entity.pdbx_description
1 polymer ?
#
loop_
_entity_poly.entity_id
_entity_poly.type
_entity_poly.pdbx_seq_one_letter_code
_entity_poly.pdbx_strand_id
1 'polypeptide(L)'
;MSKALTLALSATASLLGFALSVSAQSKDFNLTYHVERTPEAALDIETCGAVVEKAAAKVGLDANVQSFPGQLVLVSGGKEGRGVFTVQCIAVENMTVSVVQGIDYRNQKGALGKFADNVQTAIMAAKK
;
A
#
# COMPACT_ATOMS: atom_id res chain seq x y z
N MET A 1 1.82 -77.65 -29.50
CA MET A 1 2.10 -78.16 -28.15
C MET A 1 1.69 -77.10 -27.14
N SER A 2 0.83 -77.51 -26.18
CA SER A 2 0.54 -76.97 -24.84
C SER A 2 1.47 -75.87 -24.29
N LYS A 3 1.06 -74.87 -23.50
CA LYS A 3 0.13 -74.90 -22.34
C LYS A 3 -0.16 -73.46 -21.88
N ALA A 4 -1.28 -73.29 -21.18
CA ALA A 4 -1.78 -72.06 -20.53
C ALA A 4 -0.97 -71.60 -19.30
N LEU A 5 -1.51 -70.56 -18.63
CA LEU A 5 -1.17 -69.91 -17.34
C LEU A 5 -0.20 -68.70 -17.47
N THR A 6 -0.46 -67.49 -16.95
CA THR A 6 -1.15 -67.13 -15.68
C THR A 6 -1.58 -65.65 -15.72
N LEU A 7 -2.76 -65.34 -15.16
CA LEU A 7 -3.19 -63.98 -14.82
C LEU A 7 -2.20 -63.30 -13.84
N ALA A 8 -1.93 -62.00 -14.03
CA ALA A 8 -1.49 -61.12 -12.95
C ALA A 8 -2.07 -59.70 -13.09
N LEU A 9 -3.04 -59.45 -12.22
CA LEU A 9 -3.52 -58.20 -11.62
C LEU A 9 -2.67 -56.92 -11.79
N SER A 10 -3.38 -55.87 -12.24
CA SER A 10 -3.41 -54.49 -11.70
C SER A 10 -2.12 -53.75 -11.32
N ALA A 11 -1.87 -52.62 -11.99
CA ALA A 11 -1.36 -51.40 -11.36
C ALA A 11 -1.82 -50.16 -12.14
N THR A 12 -2.88 -49.52 -11.63
CA THR A 12 -3.25 -48.14 -11.92
C THR A 12 -2.12 -47.21 -11.45
N ALA A 13 -1.28 -46.74 -12.38
CA ALA A 13 -0.36 -45.64 -12.11
C ALA A 13 -1.12 -44.32 -12.31
N SER A 14 -1.80 -43.88 -11.25
CA SER A 14 -2.34 -42.53 -11.10
C SER A 14 -1.21 -41.53 -11.35
N LEU A 15 -1.21 -40.89 -12.52
CA LEU A 15 -0.45 -39.66 -12.77
C LEU A 15 -1.09 -38.55 -11.93
N LEU A 16 -0.83 -38.58 -10.62
CA LEU A 16 -1.04 -37.44 -9.73
C LEU A 16 -0.17 -36.32 -10.25
N GLY A 17 -0.82 -35.33 -10.85
CA GLY A 17 -0.20 -34.09 -11.27
C GLY A 17 0.61 -33.52 -10.12
N PHE A 18 1.93 -33.50 -10.29
CA PHE A 18 2.78 -32.63 -9.52
C PHE A 18 2.36 -31.19 -9.86
N ALA A 19 1.37 -30.69 -9.13
CA ALA A 19 1.18 -29.26 -8.97
C ALA A 19 2.49 -28.76 -8.35
N LEU A 20 3.41 -28.27 -9.20
CA LEU A 20 4.52 -27.47 -8.75
C LEU A 20 3.89 -26.35 -7.92
N SER A 21 4.08 -26.43 -6.61
CA SER A 21 3.66 -25.37 -5.71
C SER A 21 4.51 -24.16 -6.10
N VAL A 22 3.95 -23.30 -6.95
CA VAL A 22 4.47 -21.96 -7.15
C VAL A 22 4.30 -21.29 -5.80
N SER A 23 5.36 -21.30 -5.00
CA SER A 23 5.42 -20.44 -3.83
C SER A 23 5.24 -19.03 -4.35
N ALA A 24 4.09 -18.41 -4.07
CA ALA A 24 3.96 -16.99 -4.22
C ALA A 24 5.12 -16.37 -3.45
N GLN A 25 6.07 -15.74 -4.14
CA GLN A 25 7.07 -14.91 -3.47
C GLN A 25 6.27 -13.80 -2.79
N SER A 26 5.94 -14.00 -1.51
CA SER A 26 5.50 -12.92 -0.64
C SER A 26 6.63 -11.92 -0.67
N LYS A 27 6.50 -10.87 -1.48
CA LYS A 27 7.31 -9.68 -1.29
C LYS A 27 6.76 -9.02 -0.05
N ASP A 28 7.27 -9.50 1.07
CA ASP A 28 7.01 -9.03 2.40
C ASP A 28 7.09 -7.50 2.44
N PHE A 29 5.99 -6.86 2.85
CA PHE A 29 5.89 -5.42 2.98
C PHE A 29 5.29 -5.04 4.34
N ASN A 30 5.58 -3.83 4.78
CA ASN A 30 4.99 -3.23 5.96
C ASN A 30 4.13 -2.05 5.53
N LEU A 31 2.86 -2.05 5.94
CA LEU A 31 1.95 -0.94 5.72
C LEU A 31 1.76 -0.17 7.02
N THR A 32 2.09 1.12 6.99
CA THR A 32 1.63 2.10 7.98
C THR A 32 0.44 2.85 7.39
N TYR A 33 -0.64 2.94 8.14
CA TYR A 33 -1.92 3.46 7.67
C TYR A 33 -2.56 4.36 8.73
N HIS A 34 -2.93 5.58 8.35
CA HIS A 34 -3.66 6.52 9.19
C HIS A 34 -4.86 7.06 8.43
N VAL A 35 -5.99 7.21 9.12
CA VAL A 35 -7.19 7.87 8.59
C VAL A 35 -7.71 8.82 9.63
N GLU A 36 -8.00 10.04 9.21
CA GLU A 36 -8.61 11.07 10.05
C GLU A 36 -9.71 11.78 9.28
N ARG A 37 -10.77 12.17 9.99
CA ARG A 37 -11.79 13.10 9.48
C ARG A 37 -11.66 14.42 10.23
N THR A 38 -11.43 15.50 9.50
CA THR A 38 -11.30 16.86 10.05
C THR A 38 -12.37 17.75 9.44
N PRO A 39 -13.06 18.61 10.20
CA PRO A 39 -13.95 19.60 9.61
C PRO A 39 -13.22 20.44 8.55
N GLU A 40 -13.83 20.65 7.39
CA GLU A 40 -13.25 21.42 6.28
C GLU A 40 -12.84 22.83 6.73
N ALA A 41 -13.65 23.45 7.60
CA ALA A 41 -13.37 24.76 8.17
C ALA A 41 -12.05 24.80 8.98
N ALA A 42 -11.63 23.68 9.57
CA ALA A 42 -10.37 23.56 10.28
C ALA A 42 -9.20 23.17 9.37
N LEU A 43 -9.46 22.38 8.32
CA LEU A 43 -8.45 21.94 7.35
C LEU A 43 -9.12 21.58 6.01
N ASP A 44 -8.86 22.35 4.97
CA ASP A 44 -9.29 22.06 3.59
C ASP A 44 -8.35 21.07 2.87
N ILE A 45 -8.82 20.48 1.76
CA ILE A 45 -8.07 19.44 1.03
C ILE A 45 -6.79 19.97 0.38
N GLU A 46 -6.78 21.24 -0.04
CA GLU A 46 -5.63 21.91 -0.63
C GLU A 46 -4.51 22.12 0.40
N THR A 47 -4.86 22.61 1.59
CA THR A 47 -3.94 22.78 2.71
C THR A 47 -3.41 21.42 3.17
N CYS A 48 -4.28 20.41 3.27
CA CYS A 48 -3.87 19.03 3.57
C CYS A 48 -2.82 18.53 2.55
N GLY A 49 -3.09 18.67 1.25
CA GLY A 49 -2.15 18.26 0.20
C GLY A 49 -0.81 19.02 0.24
N ALA A 50 -0.85 20.34 0.43
CA ALA A 50 0.33 21.18 0.53
C ALA A 50 1.22 20.82 1.73
N VAL A 51 0.62 20.44 2.86
CA VAL A 51 1.36 19.95 4.04
C VAL A 51 2.14 18.67 3.69
N VAL A 52 1.52 17.74 2.97
CA VAL A 52 2.17 16.49 2.56
C VAL A 52 3.31 16.74 1.59
N GLU A 53 3.08 17.56 0.56
CA GLU A 53 4.11 17.92 -0.43
C GLU A 53 5.33 18.57 0.25
N LYS A 54 5.09 19.54 1.14
CA LYS A 54 6.15 20.18 1.93
C LYS A 54 6.88 19.19 2.83
N ALA A 55 6.17 18.24 3.45
CA ALA A 55 6.77 17.22 4.28
C ALA A 55 7.67 16.28 3.45
N ALA A 56 7.23 15.88 2.25
CA ALA A 56 8.03 15.06 1.33
C ALA A 56 9.31 15.78 0.89
N ALA A 57 9.19 17.04 0.46
CA ALA A 57 10.34 17.87 0.09
C ALA A 57 11.37 18.01 1.22
N LYS A 58 10.89 18.21 2.47
CA LYS A 58 11.76 18.33 3.66
C LYS A 58 12.62 17.10 3.93
N VAL A 59 12.16 15.92 3.54
CA VAL A 59 12.89 14.65 3.72
C VAL A 59 13.55 14.15 2.43
N GLY A 60 13.53 14.96 1.37
CA GLY A 60 14.15 14.64 0.07
C GLY A 60 13.46 13.48 -0.64
N LEU A 61 12.14 13.33 -0.48
CA LEU A 61 11.34 12.40 -1.27
C LEU A 61 10.71 13.16 -2.44
N ASP A 62 10.77 12.56 -3.63
CA ASP A 62 10.00 13.04 -4.77
C ASP A 62 8.50 12.83 -4.50
N ALA A 63 7.70 13.85 -4.80
CA ALA A 63 6.25 13.82 -4.66
C ALA A 63 5.60 14.19 -5.99
N ASN A 64 4.63 13.38 -6.40
CA ASN A 64 3.70 13.68 -7.48
C ASN A 64 2.37 14.12 -6.86
N VAL A 65 1.90 15.30 -7.23
CA VAL A 65 0.65 15.88 -6.74
C VAL A 65 -0.38 15.85 -7.88
N GLN A 66 -1.52 15.22 -7.62
CA GLN A 66 -2.69 15.25 -8.50
C GLN A 66 -3.82 15.94 -7.76
N SER A 67 -4.36 17.00 -8.35
CA SER A 67 -5.46 17.77 -7.79
C SER A 67 -6.72 17.59 -8.64
N PHE A 68 -7.81 17.23 -7.97
CA PHE A 68 -9.16 17.18 -8.48
C PHE A 68 -9.97 18.20 -7.66
N PRO A 69 -10.13 19.44 -8.16
CA PRO A 69 -10.67 20.55 -7.37
C PRO A 69 -12.00 20.21 -6.68
N GLY A 70 -12.08 20.52 -5.38
CA GLY A 70 -13.26 20.27 -4.56
C GLY A 70 -13.58 18.80 -4.28
N GLN A 71 -12.70 17.86 -4.64
CA GLN A 71 -12.94 16.42 -4.47
C GLN A 71 -11.77 15.69 -3.82
N LEU A 72 -10.56 15.86 -4.35
CA LEU A 72 -9.41 15.06 -3.95
C LEU A 72 -8.10 15.78 -4.26
N VAL A 73 -7.17 15.75 -3.31
CA VAL A 73 -5.74 15.92 -3.57
C VAL A 73 -5.03 14.61 -3.24
N LEU A 74 -4.37 14.03 -4.24
CA LEU A 74 -3.53 12.84 -4.09
C LEU A 74 -2.07 13.25 -4.17
N VAL A 75 -1.32 12.96 -3.11
CA VAL A 75 0.14 13.11 -3.08
C VAL A 75 0.76 11.73 -2.98
N SER A 76 1.54 11.33 -3.96
CA SER A 76 2.23 10.04 -3.95
C SER A 76 3.71 10.20 -4.22
N GLY A 77 4.50 9.23 -3.77
CA GLY A 77 5.94 9.28 -3.95
C GLY A 77 6.62 8.07 -3.34
N GLY A 78 7.93 8.17 -3.14
CA GLY A 78 8.66 7.08 -2.52
C GLY A 78 10.14 7.09 -2.85
N LYS A 79 10.74 5.92 -2.70
CA LYS A 79 12.10 5.67 -3.14
C LYS A 79 12.21 4.26 -3.68
N GLU A 80 12.71 4.16 -4.91
CA GLU A 80 12.93 2.91 -5.61
C GLU A 80 13.64 1.88 -4.72
N GLY A 81 13.14 0.64 -4.74
CA GLY A 81 13.64 -0.47 -3.94
C GLY A 81 13.41 -0.36 -2.42
N ARG A 82 12.89 0.76 -1.90
CA ARG A 82 12.64 0.94 -0.46
C ARG A 82 11.17 0.96 -0.10
N GLY A 83 10.34 1.59 -0.93
CA GLY A 83 8.93 1.70 -0.67
C GLY A 83 8.29 2.92 -1.32
N VAL A 84 6.98 3.05 -1.12
CA VAL A 84 6.16 4.13 -1.63
C VAL A 84 5.28 4.71 -0.53
N PHE A 85 4.77 5.92 -0.75
CA PHE A 85 3.71 6.50 0.06
C PHE A 85 2.59 7.05 -0.82
N THR A 86 1.39 7.12 -0.26
CA THR A 86 0.24 7.79 -0.86
C THR A 86 -0.53 8.50 0.23
N VAL A 87 -0.92 9.74 -0.02
CA VAL A 87 -1.80 10.51 0.84
C VAL A 87 -2.95 11.06 0.03
N GLN A 88 -4.17 10.78 0.48
CA GLN A 88 -5.39 11.28 -0.14
C GLN A 88 -6.06 12.25 0.83
N CYS A 89 -6.23 13.49 0.41
CA CYS A 89 -7.04 14.49 1.10
C CYS A 89 -8.36 14.60 0.33
N ILE A 90 -9.43 14.03 0.88
CA ILE A 90 -10.71 13.80 0.20
C ILE A 90 -11.76 14.73 0.80
N ALA A 91 -12.49 15.46 -0.04
CA ALA A 91 -13.65 16.23 0.40
C ALA A 91 -14.86 15.28 0.52
N VAL A 92 -15.46 15.23 1.72
CA VAL A 92 -16.65 14.45 2.00
C VAL A 92 -17.60 15.31 2.82
N GLU A 93 -18.67 15.81 2.17
CA GLU A 93 -19.60 16.77 2.77
C GLU A 93 -18.84 18.00 3.30
N ASN A 94 -18.92 18.29 4.60
CA ASN A 94 -18.21 19.39 5.28
C ASN A 94 -16.93 18.92 5.99
N MET A 95 -16.38 17.78 5.57
CA MET A 95 -15.19 17.16 6.17
C MET A 95 -14.10 16.97 5.12
N THR A 96 -12.86 17.16 5.54
CA THR A 96 -11.66 16.67 4.87
C THR A 96 -11.26 15.33 5.50
N VAL A 97 -11.24 14.27 4.69
CA VAL A 97 -10.72 12.97 5.08
C VAL A 97 -9.28 12.84 4.60
N SER A 98 -8.33 12.68 5.52
CA SER A 98 -6.94 12.38 5.18
C SER A 98 -6.66 10.90 5.34
N VAL A 99 -6.24 10.23 4.26
CA VAL A 99 -5.78 8.83 4.27
C VAL A 99 -4.29 8.81 3.97
N VAL A 100 -3.47 8.45 4.95
CA VAL A 100 -2.00 8.42 4.84
C VAL A 100 -1.52 6.98 4.82
N GLN A 101 -0.79 6.60 3.78
CA GLN A 101 -0.23 5.25 3.64
C GLN A 101 1.27 5.33 3.37
N GLY A 102 2.06 4.60 4.16
CA GLY A 102 3.47 4.35 3.91
C GLY A 102 3.70 2.86 3.76
N ILE A 103 4.25 2.44 2.61
CA ILE A 103 4.50 1.04 2.27
C ILE A 103 6.00 0.86 2.17
N ASP A 104 6.60 0.11 3.09
CA ASP A 104 7.99 -0.30 3.01
C ASP A 104 8.08 -1.72 2.41
N TYR A 105 8.96 -1.93 1.41
CA TYR A 105 9.17 -3.24 0.76
C TYR A 105 10.08 -4.15 1.61
N ARG A 106 9.64 -4.39 2.84
CA ARG A 106 10.25 -5.26 3.85
C ARG A 106 9.22 -5.53 4.95
N ASN A 107 9.42 -6.56 5.77
CA ASN A 107 8.51 -6.89 6.89
C ASN A 107 8.37 -5.82 7.97
N GLN A 108 9.44 -5.05 8.21
CA GLN A 108 9.49 -4.09 9.31
C GLN A 108 9.21 -2.67 8.84
N LYS A 109 8.58 -1.87 9.70
CA LYS A 109 8.37 -0.45 9.45
C LYS A 109 9.71 0.23 9.13
N GLY A 110 9.79 0.82 7.94
CA GLY A 110 10.98 1.47 7.42
C GLY A 110 10.84 2.98 7.36
N ALA A 111 11.47 3.58 6.35
CA ALA A 111 11.47 5.02 6.18
C ALA A 111 10.10 5.55 5.73
N LEU A 112 9.36 4.79 4.92
CA LEU A 112 8.06 5.23 4.39
C LEU A 112 6.98 5.16 5.46
N GLY A 113 7.00 4.13 6.30
CA GLY A 113 6.12 4.07 7.46
C GLY A 113 6.40 5.18 8.48
N LYS A 114 7.68 5.50 8.74
CA LYS A 114 8.03 6.66 9.60
C LYS A 114 7.61 7.98 8.98
N PHE A 115 7.76 8.12 7.66
CA PHE A 115 7.26 9.29 6.94
C PHE A 115 5.74 9.43 7.09
N ALA A 116 4.99 8.34 6.97
CA ALA A 116 3.54 8.34 7.18
C ALA A 116 3.13 8.84 8.58
N ASP A 117 3.82 8.43 9.65
CA ASP A 117 3.56 8.95 11.01
C ASP A 117 3.83 10.45 11.11
N ASN A 118 4.93 10.91 10.53
CA ASN A 118 5.32 12.31 10.55
C ASN A 118 4.35 13.18 9.75
N VAL A 119 3.89 12.68 8.59
CA VAL A 119 2.88 13.35 7.78
C VAL A 119 1.56 13.43 8.53
N GLN A 120 1.10 12.33 9.15
CA GLN A 120 -0.11 12.38 9.98
C GLN A 120 0.01 13.44 11.07
N THR A 121 1.14 13.48 11.79
CA THR A 121 1.40 14.50 12.80
C THR A 121 1.36 15.91 12.22
N ALA A 122 1.97 16.12 11.04
CA ALA A 122 1.99 17.43 10.38
C ALA A 122 0.60 17.87 9.91
N ILE A 123 -0.21 16.97 9.37
CA ILE A 123 -1.61 17.24 8.98
C ILE A 123 -2.41 17.65 10.23
N MET A 124 -2.25 16.93 11.35
CA MET A 124 -2.96 17.27 12.59
C MET A 124 -2.53 18.63 13.15
N ALA A 125 -1.26 18.98 13.02
CA ALA A 125 -0.72 20.27 13.45
C ALA A 125 -1.14 21.45 12.55
N ALA A 126 -1.62 21.18 11.33
CA ALA A 126 -2.05 22.20 10.38
C ALA A 126 -3.53 22.62 10.53
N LYS A 127 -4.27 21.99 11.44
CA LYS A 127 -5.64 22.36 11.80
C LYS A 127 -5.65 23.79 12.37
N LYS A 128 -6.57 24.63 11.91
CA LYS A 128 -6.79 26.01 12.38
C LYS A 128 -7.51 26.06 13.72
#